data_AF-A0A4T0CV19-F1
#
_entry.id   AF-A0A4T0CV19-F1
#
_cell.length_a   1.000
_cell.length_b   1.000
_cell.length_c   1.000
_cell.angle_alpha   90.00
_cell.angle_beta   90.00
_cell.angle_gamma   90.00
#
_symmetry.space_group_name_H-M   'P 1'
#
loop_
_entity.id
_entity.type
_entity.pdbx_description
1 polymer ?
#
loop_
_entity_poly.entity_id
_entity_poly.type
_entity_poly.pdbx_seq_one_letter_code
_entity_poly.pdbx_strand_id
1 'polypeptide(L)'
;TADQLANYEEEIRNLKTQANPRVDSPLGIAAPTQQPAQSLSRNSSITSGKFSFLTRTSSLTTASKPLPKTSAASKSSPMAPSPSSAALTDLQQALAKETKARVAAEKKYHELEQELEDLSATLFEQANEMVAKERKEKARLEERIKVLEERDVLSRKRLEMVEGALGRIERVRKLLGQEG
;
A
#
# COMPACT_ATOMS: atom_id res chain seq x y z
N THR A 1 -3.09 8.86 -33.81
CA THR A 1 -4.50 8.50 -34.12
C THR A 1 -5.34 8.88 -32.91
N ALA A 2 -6.19 9.89 -33.04
CA ALA A 2 -7.05 10.36 -31.94
C ALA A 2 -8.03 9.26 -31.48
N ASP A 3 -8.45 8.40 -32.42
CA ASP A 3 -9.35 7.27 -32.18
C ASP A 3 -8.77 6.25 -31.19
N GLN A 4 -7.45 6.09 -31.15
CA GLN A 4 -6.80 5.16 -30.24
C GLN A 4 -6.77 5.70 -28.80
N LEU A 5 -6.70 7.02 -28.63
CA LEU A 5 -6.82 7.66 -27.32
C LEU A 5 -8.25 7.53 -26.78
N ALA A 6 -9.26 7.71 -27.63
CA ALA A 6 -10.66 7.53 -27.26
C ALA A 6 -10.95 6.08 -26.81
N ASN A 7 -10.38 5.10 -27.50
CA ASN A 7 -10.55 3.69 -27.16
C ASN A 7 -9.91 3.34 -25.79
N TYR A 8 -8.76 3.93 -25.46
CA TYR A 8 -8.14 3.77 -24.13
C TYR A 8 -8.90 4.49 -23.02
N GLU A 9 -9.50 5.64 -23.31
CA GLU A 9 -10.36 6.36 -22.35
C GLU A 9 -11.58 5.54 -21.93
N GLU A 10 -12.22 4.88 -22.90
CA GLU A 10 -13.35 3.98 -22.64
C GLU A 10 -12.92 2.75 -21.85
N GLU A 11 -11.77 2.16 -22.17
CA GLU A 11 -11.21 1.00 -21.46
C GLU A 11 -10.92 1.33 -19.99
N ILE A 12 -10.32 2.49 -19.70
CA ILE A 12 -10.07 2.96 -18.33
C ILE A 12 -11.39 3.14 -17.57
N ARG A 13 -12.42 3.70 -18.22
CA ARG A 13 -13.73 3.90 -17.62
C ARG A 13 -14.39 2.57 -17.28
N ASN A 14 -14.27 1.58 -18.17
CA ASN A 14 -14.81 0.25 -17.96
C ASN A 14 -14.07 -0.46 -16.81
N LEU A 15 -12.73 -0.38 -16.75
CA LEU A 15 -11.92 -0.93 -15.67
C LEU A 15 -12.24 -0.31 -14.30
N LYS A 16 -12.45 1.01 -14.23
CA LYS A 16 -12.90 1.68 -12.99
C LYS A 16 -14.27 1.18 -12.52
N THR A 17 -15.17 0.92 -13.45
CA THR A 17 -16.52 0.42 -13.16
C THR A 17 -16.46 -1.04 -12.72
N GLN A 18 -15.60 -1.85 -13.35
CA GLN A 18 -15.41 -3.27 -13.05
C GLN A 18 -14.62 -3.52 -11.76
N ALA A 19 -13.73 -2.60 -11.36
CA ALA A 19 -12.99 -2.65 -10.11
C ALA A 19 -13.82 -2.20 -8.89
N ASN A 20 -14.99 -1.59 -9.10
CA ASN A 20 -15.88 -1.15 -8.02
C ASN A 20 -17.32 -1.71 -8.09
N PRO A 21 -17.54 -3.04 -8.13
CA PRO A 21 -18.87 -3.61 -7.94
C PRO A 21 -19.11 -3.86 -6.44
N ARG A 22 -18.90 -2.85 -5.58
CA ARG A 22 -19.25 -2.93 -4.15
C ARG A 22 -19.66 -1.58 -3.58
N VAL A 23 -20.72 -1.03 -4.15
CA VAL A 23 -21.67 -0.22 -3.39
C VAL A 23 -23.03 -0.82 -3.72
N ASP A 24 -23.82 -1.10 -2.69
CA ASP A 24 -25.16 -1.72 -2.71
C ASP A 24 -25.24 -3.25 -2.65
N SER A 25 -25.18 -3.79 -1.43
CA SER A 25 -26.14 -4.84 -1.01
C SER A 25 -26.33 -4.83 0.52
N PRO A 26 -27.57 -4.72 1.01
CA PRO A 26 -27.91 -4.83 2.42
C PRO A 26 -28.14 -6.29 2.82
N LEU A 27 -27.79 -6.62 4.08
CA LEU A 27 -28.18 -7.82 4.85
C LEU A 27 -27.64 -9.18 4.37
N GLY A 28 -26.78 -9.79 5.20
CA GLY A 28 -26.37 -11.18 5.08
C GLY A 28 -25.51 -11.63 6.27
N ILE A 29 -26.14 -12.27 7.25
CA ILE A 29 -25.50 -12.89 8.42
C ILE A 29 -24.74 -14.15 7.95
N ALA A 30 -23.44 -14.22 8.24
CA ALA A 30 -22.67 -15.47 8.27
C ALA A 30 -21.53 -15.38 9.30
N ALA A 31 -21.34 -16.49 10.01
CA ALA A 31 -20.64 -16.67 11.28
C ALA A 31 -19.10 -16.49 11.24
N PRO A 32 -18.43 -16.38 12.42
CA PRO A 32 -17.05 -15.94 12.53
C PRO A 32 -16.08 -17.11 12.34
N THR A 33 -15.16 -16.99 11.39
CA THR A 33 -13.94 -17.83 11.41
C THR A 33 -12.83 -16.98 12.02
N GLN A 34 -12.46 -17.33 13.24
CA GLN A 34 -11.29 -16.81 13.94
C GLN A 34 -10.04 -16.97 13.06
N GLN A 35 -9.37 -15.87 12.76
CA GLN A 35 -7.93 -15.89 12.48
C GLN A 35 -7.22 -15.14 13.60
N PRO A 36 -6.23 -15.76 14.26
CA PRO A 36 -5.55 -15.13 15.38
C PRO A 36 -4.70 -13.95 14.91
N ALA A 37 -4.78 -12.88 15.70
CA ALA A 37 -3.93 -11.71 15.60
C ALA A 37 -2.45 -12.11 15.58
N GLN A 38 -1.77 -11.84 14.47
CA GLN A 38 -0.31 -11.81 14.45
C GLN A 38 0.12 -10.44 14.96
N SER A 39 0.53 -10.43 16.23
CA SER A 39 1.11 -9.28 16.91
C SER A 39 2.32 -8.75 16.14
N LEU A 40 2.35 -7.44 15.92
CA LEU A 40 3.57 -6.69 15.60
C LEU A 40 4.53 -6.79 16.79
N SER A 41 5.35 -7.84 16.83
CA SER A 41 6.52 -7.89 17.70
C SER A 41 7.69 -7.29 16.95
N ARG A 42 7.99 -6.04 17.31
CA ARG A 42 9.30 -5.42 17.11
C ARG A 42 10.36 -6.42 17.60
N ASN A 43 11.28 -6.82 16.73
CA ASN A 43 12.61 -7.24 17.12
C ASN A 43 13.59 -6.80 16.03
N SER A 44 14.45 -5.87 16.43
CA SER A 44 15.64 -5.44 15.74
C SER A 44 16.62 -6.59 15.60
N SER A 45 16.93 -6.98 14.37
CA SER A 45 18.18 -7.68 14.06
C SER A 45 18.45 -7.58 12.56
N ILE A 46 19.23 -6.55 12.21
CA ILE A 46 19.99 -6.46 10.98
C ILE A 46 20.89 -7.70 10.90
N THR A 47 20.59 -8.62 9.99
CA THR A 47 21.58 -9.57 9.46
C THR A 47 21.05 -10.22 8.18
N SER A 48 21.75 -9.93 7.09
CA SER A 48 22.03 -10.82 5.96
C SER A 48 20.86 -11.63 5.37
N GLY A 49 20.18 -11.04 4.39
CA GLY A 49 19.23 -11.75 3.53
C GLY A 49 19.16 -11.09 2.16
N LYS A 50 19.96 -11.59 1.23
CA LYS A 50 20.12 -11.08 -0.14
C LYS A 50 18.85 -11.29 -0.94
N PHE A 51 18.05 -10.24 -1.14
CA PHE A 51 17.02 -10.20 -2.18
C PHE A 51 16.99 -8.82 -2.84
N SER A 52 18.01 -8.52 -3.64
CA SER A 52 17.95 -7.45 -4.65
C SER A 52 17.33 -8.00 -5.92
N PHE A 53 16.01 -7.92 -6.03
CA PHE A 53 15.34 -8.06 -7.32
C PHE A 53 15.16 -6.66 -7.93
N LEU A 54 16.05 -6.38 -8.89
CA LEU A 54 15.82 -5.53 -10.06
C LEU A 54 15.58 -4.03 -9.84
N THR A 55 16.54 -3.33 -9.23
CA THR A 55 16.84 -1.96 -9.65
C THR A 55 17.63 -2.01 -10.95
N ARG A 56 16.94 -2.12 -12.09
CA ARG A 56 17.53 -1.90 -13.41
C ARG A 56 17.76 -0.39 -13.58
N THR A 57 18.81 0.12 -12.94
CA THR A 57 19.31 1.46 -13.20
C THR A 57 19.83 1.50 -14.62
N SER A 58 19.23 2.36 -15.44
CA SER A 58 19.66 2.70 -16.78
C SER A 58 21.07 3.31 -16.74
N SER A 59 22.10 2.47 -16.82
CA SER A 59 23.46 2.94 -17.07
C SER A 59 23.56 3.35 -18.54
N LEU A 60 23.33 4.62 -18.82
CA LEU A 60 23.75 5.26 -20.06
C LEU A 60 25.28 5.43 -20.02
N THR A 61 26.01 4.33 -20.11
CA THR A 61 27.46 4.37 -20.32
C THR A 61 27.67 4.67 -21.80
N THR A 62 28.20 5.86 -22.06
CA THR A 62 28.85 6.21 -23.31
C THR A 62 29.79 5.06 -23.71
N ALA A 63 29.48 4.41 -24.84
CA ALA A 63 30.26 3.32 -25.39
C ALA A 63 31.64 3.85 -25.83
N SER A 64 32.59 3.89 -24.89
CA SER A 64 34.00 4.04 -25.20
C SER A 64 34.51 2.69 -25.69
N LYS A 65 34.70 2.62 -27.01
CA LYS A 65 35.29 1.51 -27.76
C LYS A 65 36.67 1.18 -27.17
N PRO A 66 37.01 -0.10 -26.90
CA PRO A 66 38.34 -0.46 -26.41
C PRO A 66 39.38 -0.23 -27.52
N LEU A 67 40.45 0.49 -27.17
CA LEU A 67 41.59 0.76 -28.05
C LEU A 67 42.33 -0.57 -28.37
N PRO A 68 42.84 -0.75 -29.61
CA PRO A 68 43.75 -1.84 -29.94
C PRO A 68 45.17 -1.54 -29.41
N LYS A 69 45.84 -2.58 -28.91
CA LYS A 69 47.26 -2.55 -28.53
C LYS A 69 48.13 -2.29 -29.76
N THR A 70 48.92 -1.22 -29.76
CA THR A 70 49.89 -0.92 -30.81
C THR A 70 51.25 -1.56 -30.49
N SER A 71 51.74 -2.40 -31.40
CA SER A 71 53.16 -2.72 -31.51
C SER A 71 53.89 -1.50 -32.05
N ALA A 72 55.08 -1.25 -31.52
CA ALA A 72 55.97 -0.19 -31.92
C ALA A 72 56.28 -0.23 -33.43
N ALA A 73 55.96 0.86 -34.12
CA ALA A 73 56.60 1.27 -35.36
C ALA A 73 56.47 2.79 -35.49
N SER A 74 57.62 3.46 -35.45
CA SER A 74 57.83 4.89 -35.70
C SER A 74 57.11 5.38 -36.96
N LYS A 75 56.26 6.41 -36.82
CA LYS A 75 55.89 7.39 -37.87
C LYS A 75 55.14 8.57 -37.22
N SER A 76 55.80 9.73 -37.23
CA SER A 76 55.26 11.10 -37.14
C SER A 76 53.94 11.34 -36.39
N SER A 77 54.03 12.01 -35.23
CA SER A 77 52.88 12.64 -34.57
C SER A 77 52.16 13.60 -35.52
N PRO A 78 50.84 13.43 -35.81
CA PRO A 78 50.05 14.50 -36.36
C PRO A 78 49.76 15.48 -35.21
N MET A 79 50.26 16.70 -35.35
CA MET A 79 49.85 17.84 -34.54
C MET A 79 48.32 17.90 -34.51
N ALA A 80 47.72 17.82 -33.31
CA ALA A 80 46.28 18.00 -33.17
C ALA A 80 45.89 19.37 -33.75
N PRO A 81 44.90 19.45 -34.65
CA PRO A 81 44.47 20.74 -35.16
C PRO A 81 43.92 21.56 -33.99
N SER A 82 44.45 22.77 -33.79
CA SER A 82 43.86 23.74 -32.86
C SER A 82 42.37 23.88 -33.19
N PRO A 83 41.47 23.80 -32.20
CA PRO A 83 40.04 23.93 -32.50
C PRO A 83 39.81 25.26 -33.20
N SER A 84 39.24 25.21 -34.40
CA SER A 84 38.90 26.42 -35.13
C SER A 84 37.91 27.23 -34.29
N SER A 85 37.97 28.56 -34.36
CA SER A 85 37.07 29.42 -33.59
C SER A 85 35.59 29.07 -33.80
N ALA A 86 35.21 28.56 -34.99
CA ALA A 86 33.87 28.07 -35.28
C ALA A 86 33.49 26.82 -34.46
N ALA A 87 34.41 25.86 -34.31
CA ALA A 87 34.17 24.66 -33.50
C ALA A 87 34.01 24.98 -32.01
N LEU A 88 34.69 26.02 -31.50
CA LEU A 88 34.50 26.50 -30.12
C LEU A 88 33.11 27.13 -29.93
N THR A 89 32.65 27.92 -30.90
CA THR A 89 31.31 28.53 -30.86
C THR A 89 30.21 27.48 -30.90
N ASP A 90 30.34 26.46 -31.75
CA ASP A 90 29.39 25.35 -31.85
C ASP A 90 29.36 24.54 -30.54
N LEU A 91 30.53 24.32 -29.91
CA LEU A 91 30.62 23.64 -28.63
C LEU A 91 29.96 24.44 -27.50
N GLN A 92 30.16 25.76 -27.44
CA GLN A 92 29.45 26.62 -26.50
C GLN A 92 27.93 26.59 -26.72
N GLN A 93 27.49 26.59 -27.98
CA GLN A 93 26.06 26.52 -28.30
C GLN A 93 25.46 25.16 -27.92
N ALA A 94 26.20 24.06 -28.15
CA ALA A 94 25.78 22.72 -27.74
C ALA A 94 25.67 22.61 -26.21
N LEU A 95 26.66 23.13 -25.48
CA LEU A 95 26.67 23.16 -24.03
C LEU A 95 25.48 23.97 -23.50
N ALA A 96 25.19 25.14 -24.06
CA ALA A 96 24.03 25.96 -23.66
C ALA A 96 22.69 25.24 -23.89
N LYS A 97 22.57 24.46 -24.98
CA LYS A 97 21.38 23.65 -25.24
C LYS A 97 21.25 22.51 -24.22
N GLU A 98 22.35 21.83 -23.91
CA GLU A 98 22.38 20.74 -22.93
C GLU A 98 22.04 21.24 -21.53
N THR A 99 22.65 22.33 -21.07
CA THR A 99 22.37 22.89 -19.74
C THR A 99 20.92 23.35 -19.61
N LYS A 100 20.36 23.98 -20.65
CA LYS A 100 18.94 24.34 -20.69
C LYS A 100 18.04 23.10 -20.61
N ALA A 101 18.37 22.04 -21.36
CA ALA A 101 17.61 20.79 -21.31
C ALA A 101 17.69 20.14 -19.92
N ARG A 102 18.86 20.17 -19.29
CA ARG A 102 19.08 19.66 -17.94
C ARG A 102 18.27 20.43 -16.89
N VAL A 103 18.34 21.76 -16.90
CA VAL A 103 17.55 22.60 -15.98
C VAL A 103 16.05 22.37 -16.15
N ALA A 104 15.58 22.20 -17.39
CA ALA A 104 14.18 21.89 -17.67
C ALA A 104 13.77 20.50 -17.13
N ALA A 105 14.66 19.50 -17.22
CA ALA A 105 14.43 18.17 -16.67
C ALA A 105 14.44 18.18 -15.13
N GLU A 106 15.39 18.89 -14.51
CA GLU A 106 15.47 19.06 -13.06
C GLU A 106 14.24 19.75 -12.50
N LYS A 107 13.70 20.77 -13.20
CA LYS A 107 12.44 21.41 -12.81
C LYS A 107 11.26 20.45 -12.82
N LYS A 108 11.11 19.66 -13.89
CA LYS A 108 10.03 18.66 -13.99
C LYS A 108 10.17 17.57 -12.93
N TYR A 109 11.41 17.16 -12.63
CA TYR A 109 11.66 16.21 -11.56
C TYR A 109 11.17 16.74 -10.21
N HIS A 110 11.48 18.00 -9.90
CA HIS A 110 11.04 18.62 -8.65
C HIS A 110 9.51 18.80 -8.57
N GLU A 111 8.87 19.14 -9.69
CA GLU A 111 7.40 19.21 -9.79
C GLU A 111 6.76 17.84 -9.48
N LEU A 112 7.28 16.76 -10.07
CA LEU A 112 6.79 15.40 -9.79
C LEU A 112 7.07 14.95 -8.35
N GLU A 113 8.20 15.36 -7.76
CA GLU A 113 8.53 15.09 -6.37
C GLU A 113 7.53 15.75 -5.42
N GLN A 114 7.12 17.00 -5.70
CA GLN A 114 6.09 17.70 -4.94
C GLN A 114 4.72 17.04 -5.08
N GLU A 115 4.30 16.70 -6.31
CA GLU A 115 3.03 16.00 -6.53
C GLU A 115 2.98 14.64 -5.82
N LEU A 116 4.11 13.93 -5.78
CA LEU A 116 4.23 12.66 -5.06
C LEU A 116 4.13 12.86 -3.54
N GLU A 117 4.79 13.89 -3.01
CA GLU A 117 4.68 14.25 -1.59
C GLU A 117 3.22 14.56 -1.23
N ASP A 118 2.54 15.42 -2.00
CA ASP A 118 1.15 15.81 -1.77
C ASP A 118 0.18 14.62 -1.83
N LEU A 119 0.34 13.76 -2.84
CA LEU A 119 -0.49 12.56 -2.97
C LEU A 119 -0.22 11.59 -1.82
N SER A 120 1.04 11.44 -1.41
CA SER A 120 1.41 10.59 -0.28
C SER A 120 0.81 11.11 1.03
N ALA A 121 0.89 12.42 1.28
CA ALA A 121 0.31 13.06 2.45
C ALA A 121 -1.21 12.84 2.50
N THR A 122 -1.89 13.06 1.38
CA THR A 122 -3.34 12.83 1.24
C THR A 122 -3.72 11.38 1.52
N LEU A 123 -2.97 10.43 0.96
CA LEU A 123 -3.23 9.00 1.17
C LEU A 123 -3.02 8.59 2.64
N PHE A 124 -1.97 9.10 3.28
CA PHE A 124 -1.72 8.85 4.70
C PHE A 124 -2.80 9.47 5.59
N GLU A 125 -3.26 10.68 5.28
CA GLU A 125 -4.35 11.32 6.01
C GLU A 125 -5.65 10.53 5.89
N GLN A 126 -6.03 10.13 4.67
CA GLN A 126 -7.21 9.30 4.43
C GLN A 126 -7.12 7.95 5.14
N ALA A 127 -5.95 7.30 5.10
CA ALA A 127 -5.72 6.04 5.79
C ALA A 127 -5.85 6.22 7.32
N ASN A 128 -5.29 7.29 7.86
CA ASN A 128 -5.40 7.61 9.28
C ASN A 128 -6.86 7.87 9.68
N GLU A 129 -7.64 8.59 8.85
CA GLU A 129 -9.05 8.86 9.11
C GLU A 129 -9.88 7.56 9.12
N MET A 130 -9.66 6.67 8.14
CA MET A 130 -10.34 5.37 8.05
C MET A 130 -10.05 4.51 9.29
N VAL A 131 -8.79 4.44 9.71
CA VAL A 131 -8.39 3.70 10.91
C VAL A 131 -8.97 4.34 12.17
N ALA A 132 -9.04 5.66 12.25
CA ALA A 132 -9.67 6.35 13.37
C ALA A 132 -11.18 6.04 13.46
N LYS A 133 -11.88 5.99 12.31
CA LYS A 133 -13.29 5.56 12.25
C LYS A 133 -13.45 4.13 12.74
N GLU A 134 -12.65 3.20 12.24
CA GLU A 134 -12.68 1.80 12.67
C GLU A 134 -12.41 1.66 14.18
N ARG A 135 -11.41 2.36 14.72
CA ARG A 135 -11.12 2.33 16.16
C ARG A 135 -12.31 2.83 17.00
N LYS A 136 -12.98 3.89 16.55
CA LYS A 136 -14.17 4.44 17.23
C LYS A 136 -15.35 3.46 17.17
N GLU A 137 -15.62 2.91 15.99
CA GLU A 137 -16.71 1.95 15.79
C GLU A 137 -16.47 0.66 16.57
N LYS A 138 -15.24 0.14 16.52
CA LYS A 138 -14.83 -1.02 17.29
C LYS A 138 -15.01 -0.80 18.78
N ALA A 139 -14.53 0.32 19.33
CA ALA A 139 -14.71 0.65 20.75
C ALA A 139 -16.20 0.73 21.13
N ARG A 140 -17.04 1.33 20.29
CA ARG A 140 -18.49 1.42 20.51
C ARG A 140 -19.16 0.04 20.52
N LEU A 141 -18.76 -0.85 19.60
CA LEU A 141 -19.28 -2.22 19.54
C LEU A 141 -18.80 -3.06 20.73
N GLU A 142 -17.53 -2.93 21.11
CA GLU A 142 -16.97 -3.59 22.29
C GLU A 142 -17.70 -3.19 23.57
N GLU A 143 -18.02 -1.90 23.75
CA GLU A 143 -18.83 -1.43 24.87
C GLU A 143 -20.24 -2.05 24.85
N ARG A 144 -20.88 -2.11 23.68
CA ARG A 144 -22.21 -2.70 23.55
C ARG A 144 -22.21 -4.19 23.85
N ILE A 145 -21.19 -4.91 23.40
CA ILE A 145 -21.01 -6.34 23.67
C ILE A 145 -20.88 -6.55 25.18
N LYS A 146 -20.02 -5.78 25.85
CA LYS A 146 -19.82 -5.89 27.30
C LYS A 146 -21.13 -5.71 28.09
N VAL A 147 -21.92 -4.70 27.75
CA VAL A 147 -23.23 -4.47 28.41
C VAL A 147 -24.19 -5.65 28.17
N LEU A 148 -24.20 -6.20 26.95
CA LEU A 148 -25.04 -7.37 26.64
C LEU A 148 -24.59 -8.62 27.39
N GLU A 149 -23.28 -8.85 27.49
CA GLU A 149 -22.70 -9.97 28.24
C GLU A 149 -23.04 -9.89 29.73
N GLU A 150 -22.91 -8.72 30.36
CA GLU A 150 -23.28 -8.50 31.76
C GLU A 150 -24.77 -8.82 32.00
N ARG A 151 -25.65 -8.32 31.13
CA ARG A 151 -27.09 -8.61 31.20
C ARG A 151 -27.40 -10.08 31.00
N ASP A 152 -26.71 -10.75 30.09
CA ASP A 152 -26.90 -12.17 29.82
C ASP A 152 -26.46 -13.03 31.01
N VAL A 153 -25.36 -12.68 31.68
CA VAL A 153 -24.92 -13.33 32.93
C VAL A 153 -25.98 -13.19 34.02
N LEU A 154 -26.50 -11.99 34.24
CA LEU A 154 -27.57 -11.76 35.23
C LEU A 154 -28.84 -12.55 34.90
N SER A 155 -29.23 -12.58 33.62
CA SER A 155 -30.43 -13.30 33.17
C SER A 155 -30.28 -14.81 33.32
N ARG A 156 -29.11 -15.36 32.97
CA ARG A 156 -28.77 -16.77 33.20
C ARG A 156 -28.86 -17.14 34.67
N LYS A 157 -28.28 -16.32 35.56
CA LYS A 157 -28.34 -16.56 37.01
C LYS A 157 -29.77 -16.57 37.54
N ARG A 158 -30.63 -15.66 37.06
CA ARG A 158 -32.05 -15.64 37.44
C ARG A 158 -32.78 -16.89 36.96
N LEU A 159 -32.49 -17.33 35.74
CA LEU A 159 -33.11 -18.53 35.17
C LEU A 159 -32.71 -19.77 35.98
N GLU A 160 -31.43 -19.93 36.32
CA GLU A 160 -30.93 -21.02 37.16
C GLU A 160 -31.65 -21.08 38.52
N MET A 161 -31.88 -19.92 39.16
CA MET A 161 -32.64 -19.86 40.41
C MET A 161 -34.09 -20.32 40.25
N VAL A 162 -34.75 -19.92 39.15
CA VAL A 162 -36.13 -20.29 38.84
C VAL A 162 -36.23 -21.77 38.51
N GLU A 163 -35.34 -22.31 37.68
CA GLU A 163 -35.26 -23.73 37.35
C GLU A 163 -35.02 -24.58 38.60
N GLY A 164 -34.12 -24.13 39.48
CA GLY A 164 -33.90 -24.78 40.77
C GLY A 164 -35.15 -24.78 41.66
N ALA A 165 -35.94 -23.70 41.64
CA ALA A 165 -37.22 -23.62 42.36
C ALA A 165 -38.29 -24.54 41.76
N LEU A 166 -38.43 -24.57 40.44
CA LEU A 166 -39.34 -25.46 39.73
C LEU A 166 -38.99 -26.93 39.98
N GLY A 167 -37.71 -27.29 39.93
CA GLY A 167 -37.27 -28.65 40.24
C GLY A 167 -37.55 -29.06 41.69
N ARG A 168 -37.52 -28.13 42.66
CA ARG A 168 -37.96 -28.39 44.04
C ARG A 168 -39.47 -28.64 44.10
N ILE A 169 -40.27 -27.79 43.45
CA ILE A 169 -41.73 -27.93 43.40
C ILE A 169 -42.12 -29.25 42.74
N GLU A 170 -41.46 -29.64 41.65
CA GLU A 170 -41.73 -30.89 40.95
C GLU A 170 -41.43 -32.11 41.84
N ARG A 171 -40.32 -32.09 42.59
CA ARG A 171 -40.02 -33.15 43.57
C ARG A 171 -41.10 -33.27 44.65
N VAL A 172 -41.54 -32.15 45.21
CA VAL A 172 -42.62 -32.14 46.22
C VAL A 172 -43.92 -32.65 45.61
N ARG A 173 -44.28 -32.21 44.40
CA ARG A 173 -45.47 -32.68 43.69
C ARG A 173 -45.44 -34.20 43.46
N LYS A 174 -44.28 -34.76 43.10
CA LYS A 174 -44.11 -36.20 42.89
C LYS A 174 -44.31 -37.00 44.18
N LEU A 175 -43.84 -36.49 45.33
CA LEU A 175 -44.05 -37.12 46.63
C LEU A 175 -45.51 -37.05 47.06
N LEU A 176 -46.15 -35.88 46.95
CA LEU A 176 -47.56 -35.69 47.32
C LEU A 176 -48.53 -36.45 46.39
N GLY A 177 -48.18 -36.63 45.11
CA GLY A 177 -48.95 -37.42 44.16
C GLY A 177 -48.77 -38.94 44.29
N GLN A 178 -47.88 -39.41 45.17
CA GLN A 178 -47.74 -40.83 45.54
C GLN A 178 -48.45 -41.21 46.84
N GLU A 179 -48.96 -40.23 47.62
CA GLU A 179 -49.69 -40.46 48.88
C GLU A 179 -51.22 -40.21 48.77
N GLY A 180 -51.79 -40.26 47.57
CA GLY A 180 -53.24 -40.15 47.31
C GLY A 180 -53.80 -41.39 46.64
#